data_AF-A0A0B7FGN5-F1
#
_entry.id   AF-A0A0B7FGN5-F1
#
_cell.length_a   1.000
_cell.length_b   1.000
_cell.length_c   1.000
_cell.angle_alpha   90.00
_cell.angle_beta   90.00
_cell.angle_gamma   90.00
#
_symmetry.space_group_name_H-M   'P 1'
#
loop_
_entity.id
_entity.type
_entity.pdbx_description
1 polymer ?
#
loop_
_entity_poly.entity_id
_entity_poly.type
_entity_poly.pdbx_seq_one_letter_code
_entity_poly.pdbx_strand_id
1 'polypeptide(L)'
;MAAACLISTIASCDVTVALENEDESTYATSHYDSVDGSYEEEAYLRGEYKIILQLVGVLSYGKVAKRVTDKAIDAMADVQNLRKAIFDYKLKVDASDAGSQKQKKLMDLGVSYLYRYGTLIVLANYLIERQKHNIDSSFPAWLKEHREITRLLGRRSLD
;
A
#
# COMPACT_ATOMS: atom_id res chain seq x y z
N MET A 1 -13.64 8.65 -1.28
CA MET A 1 -13.15 9.14 -2.59
C MET A 1 -12.11 8.21 -3.21
N ALA A 2 -11.10 7.73 -2.46
CA ALA A 2 -10.09 6.79 -2.99
C ALA A 2 -10.62 5.49 -3.62
N ALA A 3 -11.56 4.81 -2.95
CA ALA A 3 -12.16 3.60 -3.50
C ALA A 3 -12.92 3.85 -4.81
N ALA A 4 -13.59 5.00 -4.96
CA ALA A 4 -14.32 5.34 -6.17
C ALA A 4 -13.37 5.67 -7.33
N CYS A 5 -12.28 6.41 -7.07
CA CYS A 5 -11.22 6.65 -8.05
C CYS A 5 -10.59 5.33 -8.49
N LEU A 6 -10.24 4.45 -7.55
CA LEU A 6 -9.69 3.12 -7.84
C LEU A 6 -10.64 2.28 -8.71
N ILE A 7 -11.92 2.23 -8.34
CA ILE A 7 -12.95 1.53 -9.12
C ILE A 7 -13.06 2.15 -10.51
N SER A 8 -13.08 3.48 -10.64
CA SER A 8 -13.11 4.15 -11.95
C SER A 8 -11.88 3.81 -12.78
N THR A 9 -10.67 3.91 -12.23
CA THR A 9 -9.42 3.60 -12.94
C THR A 9 -9.38 2.16 -13.44
N ILE A 10 -9.91 1.22 -12.66
CA ILE A 10 -9.96 -0.19 -13.06
C ILE A 10 -11.14 -0.47 -14.01
N ALA A 11 -12.29 0.17 -13.81
CA ALA A 11 -13.49 0.00 -14.64
C ALA A 11 -13.40 0.69 -16.00
N SER A 12 -12.64 1.79 -16.12
CA SER A 12 -12.46 2.55 -17.36
C SER A 12 -11.55 1.86 -18.40
N CYS A 13 -11.10 0.62 -18.17
CA CYS A 13 -10.24 -0.13 -19.10
C CYS A 13 -8.99 0.65 -19.54
N ASP A 14 -8.08 0.91 -18.60
CA ASP A 14 -6.67 1.25 -18.88
C ASP A 14 -5.70 0.39 -18.06
N VAL A 15 -6.17 -0.77 -17.56
CA VAL A 15 -5.29 -1.72 -16.86
C VAL A 15 -4.27 -2.29 -17.84
N THR A 16 -4.61 -2.49 -19.12
CA THR A 16 -3.68 -2.96 -20.16
C THR A 16 -2.58 -1.95 -20.49
N VAL A 17 -2.89 -0.64 -20.56
CA VAL A 17 -1.89 0.40 -20.83
C VAL A 17 -0.93 0.60 -19.64
N ALA A 18 -1.39 0.36 -18.41
CA ALA A 18 -0.53 0.33 -17.22
C ALA A 18 0.30 -0.96 -17.08
N LEU A 19 -0.08 -2.05 -17.76
CA LEU A 19 0.64 -3.32 -17.79
C LEU A 19 1.82 -3.31 -18.79
N GLU A 20 1.79 -2.46 -19.83
CA GLU A 20 2.77 -2.49 -20.93
C GLU A 20 3.91 -1.47 -20.81
N ASN A 21 3.79 -0.41 -20.01
CA ASN A 21 4.68 0.77 -20.15
C ASN A 21 5.90 0.88 -19.20
N GLU A 22 6.20 -0.08 -18.31
CA GLU A 22 7.36 0.07 -17.41
C GLU A 22 8.06 -1.26 -17.10
N ASP A 23 8.44 -2.00 -18.14
CA ASP A 23 9.57 -2.94 -18.09
C ASP A 23 10.84 -2.23 -18.61
N GLU A 24 11.28 -1.16 -17.94
CA GLU A 24 12.69 -0.78 -17.99
C GLU A 24 13.04 0.19 -16.87
N SER A 25 14.24 0.01 -16.30
CA SER A 25 14.95 0.92 -15.37
C SER A 25 14.62 0.84 -13.86
N THR A 26 15.09 -0.23 -13.19
CA THR A 26 15.63 -0.07 -11.81
C THR A 26 16.72 -1.10 -11.48
N TYR A 27 17.69 -1.31 -12.38
CA TYR A 27 18.93 -2.05 -12.09
C TYR A 27 20.11 -1.41 -12.82
N ALA A 28 20.44 -0.17 -12.45
CA ALA A 28 21.77 0.45 -12.61
C ALA A 28 21.68 1.82 -11.92
N THR A 29 22.26 2.02 -10.74
CA THR A 29 23.69 2.27 -10.63
C THR A 29 24.12 2.07 -9.17
N SER A 30 25.11 1.21 -8.97
CA SER A 30 25.89 1.16 -7.73
C SER A 30 26.78 2.41 -7.65
N HIS A 31 26.42 3.35 -6.78
CA HIS A 31 27.36 4.34 -6.25
C HIS A 31 27.43 4.13 -4.74
N TYR A 32 28.47 3.44 -4.30
CA TYR A 32 28.83 3.37 -2.89
C TYR A 32 29.42 4.72 -2.50
N ASP A 33 28.62 5.58 -1.87
CA ASP A 33 29.14 6.51 -0.87
C ASP A 33 28.05 7.14 0.01
N SER A 34 28.30 7.13 1.32
CA SER A 34 27.53 7.72 2.45
C SER A 34 26.32 6.95 3.01
N VAL A 35 26.58 6.19 4.07
CA VAL A 35 25.63 5.68 5.07
C VAL A 35 24.78 6.83 5.66
N ASP A 36 23.48 6.95 5.36
CA ASP A 36 22.63 8.02 5.91
C ASP A 36 21.12 7.67 5.85
N GLY A 37 20.31 8.12 6.80
CA GLY A 37 18.89 7.73 7.00
C GLY A 37 17.92 8.06 5.85
N SER A 38 18.40 8.65 4.76
CA SER A 38 17.62 9.06 3.60
C SER A 38 16.99 7.88 2.83
N TYR A 39 17.71 6.76 2.66
CA TYR A 39 17.19 5.60 1.92
C TYR A 39 15.95 4.97 2.58
N GLU A 40 15.95 4.93 3.90
CA GLU A 40 14.87 4.36 4.70
C GLU A 40 13.64 5.29 4.68
N GLU A 41 13.84 6.61 4.83
CA GLU A 41 12.77 7.60 4.67
C GLU A 41 12.11 7.51 3.29
N GLU A 42 12.91 7.43 2.22
CA GLU A 42 12.37 7.30 0.87
C GLU A 42 11.55 6.02 0.68
N ALA A 43 11.99 4.89 1.25
CA ALA A 43 11.24 3.64 1.22
C ALA A 43 9.87 3.78 1.90
N TYR A 44 9.83 4.46 3.05
CA TYR A 44 8.56 4.73 3.73
C TYR A 44 7.64 5.67 2.94
N LEU A 45 8.19 6.70 2.29
CA LEU A 45 7.42 7.59 1.41
C LEU A 45 6.88 6.88 0.16
N ARG A 46 7.58 5.85 -0.33
CA ARG A 46 7.09 4.90 -1.37
C ARG A 46 6.09 3.87 -0.82
N GLY A 47 5.81 3.90 0.48
CA GLY A 47 4.89 2.98 1.16
C GLY A 47 5.41 1.55 1.25
N GLU A 48 6.73 1.36 1.30
CA GLU A 48 7.43 0.07 1.31
C GLU A 48 7.55 -0.50 2.74
N TYR A 49 6.47 -0.42 3.52
CA TYR A 49 6.38 -1.05 4.84
C TYR A 49 6.47 -2.57 4.71
N LYS A 50 7.10 -3.25 5.67
CA LYS A 50 7.31 -4.70 5.64
C LYS A 50 6.01 -5.47 5.42
N ILE A 51 4.93 -5.06 6.10
CA ILE A 51 3.62 -5.69 5.96
C ILE A 51 3.06 -5.48 4.55
N ILE A 52 3.26 -4.31 3.94
CA ILE A 52 2.80 -4.01 2.58
C ILE A 52 3.59 -4.81 1.55
N LEU A 53 4.91 -4.93 1.70
CA LEU A 53 5.73 -5.75 0.81
C LEU A 53 5.33 -7.23 0.89
N GLN A 54 5.07 -7.73 2.09
CA GLN A 54 4.54 -9.09 2.29
C GLN A 54 3.14 -9.26 1.66
N LEU A 55 2.26 -8.27 1.82
CA LEU A 55 0.93 -8.27 1.22
C LEU A 55 1.01 -8.32 -0.31
N VAL A 56 1.86 -7.49 -0.90
CA VAL A 56 2.13 -7.50 -2.35
C VAL A 56 2.68 -8.85 -2.82
N GLY A 57 3.51 -9.51 -2.02
CA GLY A 57 4.08 -10.81 -2.36
C GLY A 57 3.09 -11.96 -2.38
N VAL A 58 1.99 -11.89 -1.62
CA VAL A 58 0.95 -12.94 -1.58
C VAL A 58 -0.19 -12.72 -2.57
N LEU A 59 -0.35 -11.50 -3.10
CA LEU A 59 -1.41 -11.14 -4.03
C LEU A 59 -1.05 -11.54 -5.48
N SER A 60 -1.99 -12.16 -6.21
CA SER A 60 -1.77 -12.62 -7.59
C SER A 60 -1.31 -11.51 -8.55
N TYR A 61 -1.79 -10.29 -8.36
CA TYR A 61 -1.40 -9.09 -9.11
C TYR A 61 -0.82 -8.00 -8.20
N GLY A 62 -0.18 -8.38 -7.09
CA GLY A 62 0.21 -7.45 -6.02
C GLY A 62 1.02 -6.23 -6.46
N LYS A 63 2.02 -6.40 -7.33
CA LYS A 63 2.86 -5.27 -7.82
C LYS A 63 2.04 -4.26 -8.61
N VAL A 64 1.21 -4.74 -9.53
CA VAL A 64 0.33 -3.89 -10.36
C VAL A 64 -0.73 -3.24 -9.50
N ALA A 65 -1.36 -4.00 -8.59
CA ALA A 65 -2.34 -3.51 -7.65
C ALA A 65 -1.80 -2.38 -6.77
N LYS A 66 -0.57 -2.52 -6.25
CA LYS A 66 0.12 -1.45 -5.51
C LYS A 66 0.33 -0.23 -6.39
N ARG A 67 0.90 -0.39 -7.59
CA ARG A 67 1.17 0.74 -8.51
C ARG A 67 -0.10 1.54 -8.84
N VAL A 68 -1.20 0.85 -9.17
CA VAL A 68 -2.49 1.50 -9.46
C VAL A 68 -3.03 2.22 -8.22
N THR A 69 -2.92 1.60 -7.04
CA THR A 69 -3.33 2.21 -5.77
C THR A 69 -2.50 3.45 -5.45
N ASP A 70 -1.18 3.39 -5.67
CA ASP A 70 -0.26 4.50 -5.43
C ASP A 70 -0.57 5.69 -6.33
N LYS A 71 -0.78 5.45 -7.63
CA LYS A 71 -1.18 6.48 -8.60
C LYS A 71 -2.51 7.12 -8.20
N ALA A 72 -3.50 6.32 -7.77
CA ALA A 72 -4.77 6.84 -7.30
C ALA A 72 -4.60 7.73 -6.05
N ILE A 73 -3.79 7.28 -5.08
CA ILE A 73 -3.49 8.06 -3.86
C ILE A 73 -2.78 9.37 -4.18
N ASP A 74 -1.83 9.37 -5.11
CA ASP A 74 -1.10 10.57 -5.53
C ASP A 74 -2.01 11.56 -6.26
N ALA A 75 -2.92 11.07 -7.11
CA ALA A 75 -3.90 11.90 -7.82
C ALA A 75 -4.91 12.60 -6.88
N MET A 76 -5.08 12.13 -5.64
CA MET A 76 -5.94 12.76 -4.63
C MET A 76 -5.14 13.36 -3.45
N ALA A 77 -3.86 13.66 -3.67
CA ALA A 77 -2.96 14.11 -2.61
C ALA A 77 -3.38 15.44 -1.97
N ASP A 78 -4.17 16.27 -2.66
CA ASP A 78 -4.67 17.58 -2.17
C ASP A 78 -5.54 17.48 -0.90
N VAL A 79 -6.11 16.30 -0.61
CA VAL A 79 -6.85 16.06 0.63
C VAL A 79 -5.93 15.44 1.69
N GLN A 80 -5.45 14.23 1.43
CA GLN A 80 -4.49 13.54 2.31
C GLN A 80 -3.88 12.33 1.61
N ASN A 81 -2.56 12.35 1.40
CA ASN A 81 -1.84 11.20 0.88
C ASN A 81 -1.60 10.17 2.01
N LEU A 82 -2.10 8.94 1.84
CA LEU A 82 -2.01 7.91 2.87
C LEU A 82 -0.57 7.51 3.19
N ARG A 83 0.32 7.41 2.17
CA ARG A 83 1.72 7.02 2.39
C ARG A 83 2.46 8.04 3.25
N LYS A 84 2.29 9.33 2.94
CA LYS A 84 2.84 10.44 3.74
C LYS A 84 2.27 10.44 5.16
N ALA A 85 0.95 10.27 5.31
CA ALA A 85 0.32 10.24 6.63
C ALA A 85 0.83 9.08 7.51
N ILE A 86 1.02 7.88 6.94
CA ILE A 86 1.57 6.74 7.69
C ILE A 86 2.99 7.06 8.16
N PHE A 87 3.83 7.62 7.28
CA PHE A 87 5.19 8.02 7.63
C PHE A 87 5.22 9.09 8.71
N ASP A 88 4.37 10.11 8.63
CA ASP A 88 4.23 11.13 9.69
C ASP A 88 3.88 10.52 11.05
N TYR A 89 2.99 9.51 11.08
CA TYR A 89 2.66 8.81 12.32
C TYR A 89 3.81 7.96 12.83
N LYS A 90 4.58 7.31 11.94
CA LYS A 90 5.79 6.57 12.32
C LYS A 90 6.78 7.50 13.03
N LEU A 91 7.12 8.64 12.42
CA LEU A 91 8.02 9.63 13.03
C LEU A 91 7.51 10.13 14.39
N LYS A 92 6.20 10.36 14.53
CA LYS A 92 5.59 10.77 15.81
C LYS A 92 5.63 9.67 16.88
N VAL A 93 5.50 8.39 16.50
CA VAL A 93 5.63 7.25 17.40
C VAL A 93 7.07 7.11 17.89
N ASP A 94 8.03 7.24 16.98
CA ASP A 94 9.47 7.11 17.27
C ASP A 94 9.97 8.26 18.16
N ALA A 95 9.42 9.47 17.97
CA ALA A 95 9.71 10.63 18.80
C ALA A 95 8.96 10.68 20.14
N SER A 96 8.07 9.72 20.43
CA SER A 96 7.28 9.69 21.67
C SER A 96 7.91 8.79 22.73
N ASP A 97 7.73 9.14 24.01
CA ASP A 97 8.20 8.33 25.13
C ASP A 97 7.65 6.91 25.06
N ALA A 98 8.56 5.94 25.14
CA ALA A 98 8.24 4.52 25.06
C ALA A 98 7.21 4.11 26.12
N GLY A 99 6.13 3.47 25.69
CA GLY A 99 5.04 3.00 26.55
C GLY A 99 4.02 4.07 26.95
N SER A 100 4.25 5.34 26.59
CA SER A 100 3.32 6.43 26.91
C SER A 100 1.95 6.24 26.24
N GLN A 101 0.90 6.78 26.85
CA GLN A 101 -0.44 6.76 26.26
C GLN A 101 -0.49 7.51 24.92
N LYS A 102 0.34 8.55 24.78
CA LYS A 102 0.50 9.30 23.52
C LYS A 102 1.06 8.40 22.42
N GLN A 103 2.16 7.69 22.69
CA GLN A 103 2.77 6.78 21.73
C GLN A 103 1.77 5.70 21.27
N LYS A 104 1.04 5.08 22.21
CA LYS A 104 0.01 4.07 21.88
C LYS A 104 -1.06 4.62 20.94
N LYS A 105 -1.60 5.81 21.23
CA LYS A 105 -2.61 6.46 20.38
C LYS A 105 -2.08 6.79 18.99
N LEU A 106 -0.83 7.27 18.89
CA LEU A 106 -0.19 7.57 17.61
C LEU A 106 0.04 6.29 16.79
N MET A 107 0.47 5.22 17.45
CA MET A 107 0.63 3.89 16.85
C MET A 107 -0.72 3.36 16.34
N ASP A 108 -1.77 3.47 17.14
CA ASP A 108 -3.13 3.07 16.74
C ASP A 108 -3.59 3.80 15.48
N LEU A 109 -3.35 5.11 15.40
CA LEU A 109 -3.67 5.93 14.23
C LEU A 109 -2.84 5.52 13.02
N GLY A 110 -1.51 5.43 13.14
CA GLY A 110 -0.63 5.03 12.05
C GLY A 110 -0.99 3.66 11.48
N VAL A 111 -1.21 2.67 12.36
CA VAL A 111 -1.65 1.32 11.94
C VAL A 111 -3.03 1.36 11.27
N SER A 112 -3.95 2.22 11.72
CA SER A 112 -5.25 2.38 11.04
C SER A 112 -5.09 2.93 9.62
N TYR A 113 -4.17 3.88 9.41
CA TYR A 113 -3.84 4.36 8.07
C TYR A 113 -3.18 3.29 7.20
N LEU A 114 -2.24 2.52 7.76
CA LEU A 114 -1.60 1.41 7.07
C LEU A 114 -2.60 0.33 6.66
N TYR A 115 -3.56 0.00 7.54
CA TYR A 115 -4.65 -0.92 7.24
C TYR A 115 -5.49 -0.44 6.05
N ARG A 116 -5.83 0.85 6.00
CA ARG A 116 -6.59 1.44 4.88
C ARG A 116 -5.79 1.36 3.57
N TYR A 117 -4.50 1.69 3.61
CA TYR A 117 -3.63 1.61 2.45
C TYR A 117 -3.50 0.16 1.93
N GLY A 118 -3.19 -0.80 2.81
CA GLY A 118 -3.15 -2.22 2.47
C GLY A 118 -4.48 -2.74 1.93
N THR A 119 -5.61 -2.33 2.52
CA THR A 119 -6.94 -2.73 2.04
C THR A 119 -7.23 -2.20 0.64
N LEU A 120 -6.78 -0.99 0.28
CA LEU A 120 -6.92 -0.46 -1.08
C LEU A 120 -6.10 -1.27 -2.10
N ILE A 121 -4.88 -1.68 -1.75
CA ILE A 121 -4.05 -2.57 -2.60
C ILE A 121 -4.76 -3.91 -2.82
N VAL A 122 -5.29 -4.49 -1.75
CA VAL A 122 -6.02 -5.78 -1.82
C VAL A 122 -7.29 -5.64 -2.66
N LEU A 123 -8.02 -4.54 -2.52
CA LEU A 123 -9.18 -4.24 -3.35
C LEU A 123 -8.80 -4.08 -4.82
N ALA A 124 -7.70 -3.39 -5.13
CA ALA A 124 -7.19 -3.25 -6.49
C ALA A 124 -6.85 -4.60 -7.11
N ASN A 125 -6.17 -5.47 -6.35
CA ASN A 125 -5.88 -6.83 -6.77
C ASN A 125 -7.16 -7.63 -7.06
N TYR A 126 -8.12 -7.61 -6.14
CA TYR A 126 -9.41 -8.29 -6.32
C TYR A 126 -10.14 -7.80 -7.58
N LEU A 127 -10.15 -6.50 -7.85
CA LEU A 127 -10.80 -5.96 -9.05
C LEU A 127 -10.10 -6.41 -10.34
N ILE A 128 -8.77 -6.53 -10.33
CA ILE A 128 -8.00 -7.09 -11.46
C ILE A 128 -8.32 -8.58 -11.65
N GLU A 129 -8.35 -9.37 -10.58
CA GLU A 129 -8.73 -10.80 -10.65
C GLU A 129 -10.15 -10.97 -11.17
N ARG A 130 -11.08 -10.16 -10.66
CA ARG A 130 -12.48 -10.16 -11.06
C ARG A 130 -12.64 -9.88 -12.55
N GLN A 131 -11.90 -8.91 -13.07
CA GLN A 131 -11.92 -8.58 -14.49
C GLN A 131 -11.31 -9.69 -15.36
N LYS A 132 -10.20 -10.31 -14.92
CA LYS A 132 -9.47 -11.31 -15.72
C LYS A 132 -10.07 -12.71 -15.68
N HIS A 133 -10.61 -13.13 -14.54
CA HIS A 133 -11.07 -14.49 -14.29
C HIS A 133 -12.59 -14.60 -14.14
N ASN A 134 -13.34 -13.52 -14.42
CA ASN A 134 -14.80 -13.46 -14.26
C ASN A 134 -15.26 -13.92 -12.87
N ILE A 135 -14.61 -13.41 -11.82
CA ILE A 135 -15.00 -13.75 -10.43
C ILE A 135 -16.33 -13.07 -10.09
N ASP A 136 -17.35 -13.88 -9.80
CA ASP A 136 -18.68 -13.40 -9.42
C ASP A 136 -18.85 -13.16 -7.91
N SER A 137 -17.88 -13.59 -7.08
CA SER A 137 -17.94 -13.37 -5.65
C SER A 137 -17.68 -11.90 -5.27
N SER A 138 -18.35 -11.42 -4.22
CA SER A 138 -18.12 -10.08 -3.68
C SER A 138 -16.75 -9.98 -2.99
N PHE A 139 -16.22 -8.76 -2.86
CA PHE A 139 -14.93 -8.54 -2.18
C PHE A 139 -14.84 -9.18 -0.79
N PRO A 140 -15.84 -9.07 0.12
CA PRO A 140 -15.78 -9.74 1.42
C PRO A 140 -15.78 -11.27 1.32
N ALA A 141 -16.51 -11.84 0.36
CA ALA A 141 -16.54 -13.28 0.14
C ALA A 141 -15.18 -13.78 -0.36
N TRP A 142 -14.61 -13.09 -1.36
CA TRP A 142 -13.26 -13.37 -1.87
C TRP A 142 -12.21 -13.25 -0.74
N LEU A 143 -12.26 -12.19 0.07
CA LEU A 143 -11.28 -11.96 1.14
C LEU A 143 -11.33 -13.04 2.23
N LYS A 144 -12.50 -13.63 2.49
CA LYS A 144 -12.68 -14.72 3.46
C LYS A 144 -11.95 -16.00 3.06
N GLU A 145 -11.85 -16.26 1.75
CA GLU A 145 -11.12 -17.41 1.20
C GLU A 145 -9.59 -17.19 1.24
N HIS A 146 -9.13 -15.94 1.32
CA HIS A 146 -7.72 -15.57 1.36
C HIS A 146 -7.27 -15.19 2.79
N ARG A 147 -7.15 -16.20 3.65
CA ARG A 147 -6.90 -16.01 5.09
C ARG A 147 -5.55 -15.36 5.38
N GLU A 148 -4.54 -15.63 4.55
CA GLU A 148 -3.21 -15.04 4.62
C GLU A 148 -3.25 -13.51 4.43
N ILE A 149 -4.08 -13.02 3.52
CA ILE A 149 -4.29 -11.58 3.30
C ILE A 149 -4.89 -10.95 4.56
N THR A 150 -5.97 -11.54 5.09
CA THR A 150 -6.63 -11.04 6.31
C THR A 150 -5.67 -11.03 7.51
N ARG A 151 -4.83 -12.07 7.63
CA ARG A 151 -3.81 -12.16 8.68
C ARG A 151 -2.74 -11.08 8.54
N LEU A 152 -2.31 -10.77 7.32
CA LEU A 152 -1.32 -9.71 7.07
C LEU A 152 -1.89 -8.32 7.37
N LEU A 153 -3.12 -8.04 6.92
CA LEU A 153 -3.82 -6.77 7.20
C LEU A 153 -4.02 -6.53 8.71
N GLY A 154 -4.23 -7.59 9.50
CA GLY A 154 -4.41 -7.48 10.95
C GLY A 154 -3.12 -7.20 11.75
N ARG A 155 -1.94 -7.19 11.12
CA ARG A 155 -0.68 -6.94 11.83
C ARG A 155 -0.55 -5.47 12.21
N ARG A 156 -0.05 -5.23 13.43
CA ARG A 156 0.05 -3.89 14.03
C ARG A 156 1.52 -3.46 14.17
N SER A 157 2.16 -3.10 13.06
CA SER A 157 3.54 -2.59 13.02
C SER A 157 3.65 -1.49 11.96
N LEU A 158 4.53 -0.51 12.19
CA LEU A 158 4.88 0.59 11.28
C LEU A 158 6.31 0.43 10.74
N ASP A 159 6.84 -0.80 10.77
CA ASP A 159 8.17 -1.14 10.30
C ASP A 159 8.17 -1.52 8.82
#